data_AF-A0A7X7CEC6-F1
#
_entry.id   AF-A0A7X7CEC6-F1
#
_cell.length_a   1.000
_cell.length_b   1.000
_cell.length_c   1.000
_cell.angle_alpha   90.00
_cell.angle_beta   90.00
_cell.angle_gamma   90.00
#
_symmetry.space_group_name_H-M   'P 1'
#
loop_
_entity.id
_entity.type
_entity.pdbx_description
1 polymer ?
#
loop_
_entity_poly.entity_id
_entity_poly.type
_entity_poly.pdbx_seq_one_letter_code
_entity_poly.pdbx_strand_id
1 'polypeptide(L)'
;CATKALENAALELTEEELAGLDDDARATLAANAAARGREGHVTTFISPSQQPILARLTNPAARRRVLAASLSRAWGDDDATDTRELILRLARLRAERARLLGHADHATVVAAQGTAKSSAAVAERLAQLAPAAARNAAREAGELAELKAETDSGAFEPADWVFYEERLRSRCFAIDDDVLRPYLELGSVVEDGLFFAANRLYGLAFVERPDLAGYAPDVRVWEVQEEDGTELGLFLGDFYARPGKRGGAWMHNLVEPSALLGTKPVIMNNLNVTKPAEGEPTLLTWDETRTCFHEFGHALHGLLSDARYPSLEGTNVPRDFVEFPSQVNEMWMVNREVLESFARHHVTGEALPAELVGRLQEMGAFGQGFATSEYLAATLVDQAWHRLTPEDVPTDPEQVATFEAAALAEAGLGNPLVPPRYRSAYFNHAFGGGYDANYYSYIWSEVMDADTVEWFRTDAAMTREDGSSDGGLNRDAGEHFRRTLLGRGNTRDPLESYREFRGRDAEIGPLLVRRGLD
;
A
#
# COMPACT_ATOMS: atom_id res chain seq x y z
N CYS A 1 -9.35 19.42 -1.82
CA CYS A 1 -9.93 19.37 -0.46
C CYS A 1 -9.16 18.41 0.46
N ALA A 2 -8.98 17.13 0.10
CA ALA A 2 -8.30 16.14 0.96
C ALA A 2 -6.89 16.54 1.44
N THR A 3 -6.00 17.03 0.56
CA THR A 3 -4.66 17.52 0.96
C THR A 3 -4.75 18.67 1.95
N LYS A 4 -5.63 19.64 1.68
CA LYS A 4 -5.87 20.78 2.57
C LYS A 4 -6.48 20.34 3.91
N ALA A 5 -7.32 19.30 3.91
CA ALA A 5 -7.87 18.72 5.14
C ALA A 5 -6.79 18.05 5.99
N LEU A 6 -5.81 17.37 5.39
CA LEU A 6 -4.63 16.85 6.11
C LEU A 6 -3.78 17.96 6.72
N GLU A 7 -3.57 19.04 5.96
CA GLU A 7 -2.85 20.22 6.44
C GLU A 7 -3.58 20.91 7.59
N ASN A 8 -4.90 21.10 7.48
CA ASN A 8 -5.74 21.75 8.48
C ASN A 8 -5.92 20.89 9.74
N ALA A 9 -5.88 19.57 9.61
CA ALA A 9 -5.98 18.67 10.75
C ALA A 9 -4.73 18.67 11.63
N ALA A 10 -3.58 19.14 11.12
CA ALA A 10 -2.30 19.15 11.83
C ALA A 10 -2.47 19.65 13.28
N LEU A 11 -1.96 18.85 14.22
CA LEU A 11 -2.32 18.97 15.64
C LEU A 11 -1.09 19.34 16.46
N GLU A 12 -1.20 20.42 17.25
CA GLU A 12 -0.19 20.78 18.24
C GLU A 12 -0.29 19.87 19.47
N LEU A 13 0.85 19.33 19.89
CA LEU A 13 0.99 18.47 21.05
C LEU A 13 1.73 19.23 22.16
N THR A 14 1.22 19.14 23.39
CA THR A 14 1.89 19.70 24.58
C THR A 14 3.08 18.83 24.99
N GLU A 15 3.98 19.35 25.84
CA GLU A 15 5.12 18.56 26.33
C GLU A 15 4.70 17.25 27.03
N GLU A 16 3.58 17.25 27.75
CA GLU A 16 3.03 16.05 28.39
C GLU A 16 2.52 15.02 27.37
N GLU A 17 2.09 15.48 26.19
CA GLU A 17 1.58 14.64 25.12
C GLU A 17 2.68 14.03 24.27
N LEU A 18 3.90 14.58 24.31
CA LEU A 18 5.09 14.05 23.63
C LEU A 18 5.73 12.87 24.37
N ALA A 19 5.12 12.39 25.46
CA ALA A 19 5.64 11.27 26.24
C ALA A 19 5.76 10.00 25.38
N GLY A 20 6.95 9.38 25.38
CA GLY A 20 7.26 8.18 24.60
C GLY A 20 7.95 8.44 23.25
N LEU A 21 8.00 9.70 22.80
CA LEU A 21 8.74 10.08 21.60
C LEU A 21 10.23 10.30 21.91
N ASP A 22 11.09 9.80 21.03
CA ASP A 22 12.53 10.07 21.04
C ASP A 22 12.86 11.46 20.48
N ASP A 23 14.15 11.81 20.54
CA ASP A 23 14.64 13.11 20.10
C ASP A 23 14.42 13.34 18.61
N ASP A 24 14.52 12.30 17.78
CA ASP A 24 14.30 12.37 16.33
C ASP A 24 12.82 12.65 15.98
N ALA A 25 11.88 11.98 16.65
CA ALA A 25 10.46 12.26 16.48
C ALA A 25 10.11 13.66 16.98
N ARG A 26 10.67 14.10 18.12
CA ARG A 26 10.49 15.47 18.62
C ARG A 26 11.03 16.51 17.64
N ALA A 27 12.23 16.30 17.11
CA ALA A 27 12.83 17.17 16.10
C ALA A 27 11.96 17.23 14.83
N THR A 28 11.41 16.10 14.39
CA THR A 28 10.48 16.05 13.24
C THR A 28 9.21 16.87 13.49
N LEU A 29 8.61 16.75 14.69
CA LEU A 29 7.44 17.54 15.07
C LEU A 29 7.74 19.04 15.17
N ALA A 30 8.92 19.41 15.65
CA ALA A 30 9.38 20.79 15.71
C ALA A 30 9.62 21.38 14.30
N ALA A 31 10.23 20.60 13.40
CA ALA A 31 10.39 20.98 12.00
C ALA A 31 9.03 21.18 11.31
N ASN A 32 8.05 20.31 11.59
CA ASN A 32 6.69 20.45 11.10
C ASN A 32 5.98 21.72 11.59
N ALA A 33 6.25 22.15 12.83
CA ALA A 33 5.75 23.40 13.38
C ALA A 33 6.41 24.61 12.69
N ALA A 34 7.74 24.59 12.57
CA ALA A 34 8.51 25.64 11.91
C ALA A 34 8.10 25.84 10.44
N ALA A 35 7.89 24.75 9.70
CA ALA A 35 7.39 24.78 8.31
C ALA A 35 6.00 25.43 8.18
N ARG A 36 5.24 25.49 9.29
CA ARG A 36 3.91 26.13 9.38
C ARG A 36 3.96 27.51 10.03
N GLY A 37 5.15 28.06 10.27
CA GLY A 37 5.34 29.36 10.92
C GLY A 37 4.88 29.37 12.38
N ARG A 38 4.98 28.23 13.07
CA ARG A 38 4.61 28.05 14.48
C ARG A 38 5.81 27.57 15.28
N GLU A 39 5.83 27.88 16.57
CA GLU A 39 6.73 27.26 17.54
C GLU A 39 6.07 25.98 18.10
N GLY A 40 6.83 25.17 18.86
CA GLY A 40 6.33 23.95 19.51
C GLY A 40 6.41 22.71 18.63
N HIS A 41 5.52 21.74 18.88
CA HIS A 41 5.55 20.41 18.25
C HIS A 41 4.23 20.13 17.55
N VAL A 42 4.26 20.00 16.21
CA VAL A 42 3.06 19.78 15.39
C VAL A 42 3.15 18.42 14.71
N THR A 43 2.18 17.56 15.00
CA THR A 43 2.02 16.30 14.27
C THR A 43 1.21 16.53 13.00
N THR A 44 1.57 15.77 11.97
CA THR A 44 0.92 15.79 10.65
C THR A 44 0.37 14.42 10.35
N PHE A 45 -0.56 14.36 9.41
CA PHE A 45 -1.32 13.16 9.14
C PHE A 45 -0.98 12.56 7.79
N ILE A 46 -0.91 11.24 7.74
CA ILE A 46 -1.00 10.48 6.50
C ILE A 46 -2.46 10.18 6.16
N SER A 47 -2.72 9.76 4.91
CA SER A 47 -4.07 9.59 4.39
C SER A 47 -4.96 8.56 5.13
N PRO A 48 -4.46 7.40 5.60
CA PRO A 48 -5.29 6.42 6.32
C PRO A 48 -5.85 6.93 7.64
N SER A 49 -6.81 6.20 8.21
CA SER A 49 -7.40 6.49 9.53
C SER A 49 -6.38 6.38 10.65
N GLN A 50 -5.64 5.27 10.69
CA GLN A 50 -4.56 5.04 11.65
C GLN A 50 -3.32 5.86 11.31
N GLN A 51 -2.59 6.30 12.34
CA GLN A 51 -1.46 7.22 12.23
C GLN A 51 -0.23 6.63 12.93
N PRO A 52 0.95 6.57 12.27
CA PRO A 52 2.14 5.90 12.81
C PRO A 52 2.57 6.41 14.19
N ILE A 53 2.41 7.71 14.45
CA ILE A 53 2.76 8.32 15.75
C ILE A 53 2.01 7.67 16.94
N LEU A 54 0.82 7.07 16.70
CA LEU A 54 0.05 6.39 17.75
C LEU A 54 0.83 5.22 18.38
N ALA A 55 1.71 4.55 17.63
CA ALA A 55 2.54 3.46 18.12
C ALA A 55 3.49 3.88 19.27
N ARG A 56 3.85 5.17 19.33
CA ARG A 56 4.92 5.68 20.20
C ARG A 56 4.40 6.56 21.35
N LEU A 57 3.21 7.13 21.21
CA LEU A 57 2.61 8.01 22.22
C LEU A 57 2.17 7.22 23.46
N THR A 58 2.94 7.31 24.54
CA THR A 58 2.61 6.60 25.81
C THR A 58 1.43 7.25 26.54
N ASN A 59 1.16 8.54 26.30
CA ASN A 59 0.01 9.26 26.86
C ASN A 59 -1.32 8.87 26.16
N PRO A 60 -2.28 8.23 26.86
CA PRO A 60 -3.55 7.81 26.24
C PRO A 60 -4.44 8.97 25.77
N ALA A 61 -4.36 10.14 26.42
CA ALA A 61 -5.11 11.32 26.00
C ALA A 61 -4.55 11.87 24.68
N ALA A 62 -3.23 11.86 24.50
CA ALA A 62 -2.58 12.23 23.25
C ALA A 62 -3.02 11.31 22.10
N ARG A 63 -3.01 9.98 22.32
CA ARG A 63 -3.49 9.00 21.34
C ARG A 63 -4.93 9.27 20.90
N ARG A 64 -5.84 9.49 21.86
CA ARG A 64 -7.25 9.84 21.58
C ARG A 64 -7.37 11.10 20.74
N ARG A 65 -6.65 12.18 21.09
CA ARG A 65 -6.69 13.45 20.34
C ARG A 65 -6.15 13.28 18.91
N VAL A 66 -5.04 12.57 18.74
CA VAL A 66 -4.45 12.31 17.43
C VAL A 66 -5.39 11.49 16.55
N LEU A 67 -5.95 10.39 17.06
CA LEU A 67 -6.89 9.58 16.27
C LEU A 67 -8.17 10.36 15.97
N ALA A 68 -8.72 11.13 16.92
CA ALA A 68 -9.90 11.94 16.69
C ALA A 68 -9.68 12.99 15.58
N ALA A 69 -8.56 13.71 15.62
CA ALA A 69 -8.19 14.67 14.57
C ALA A 69 -8.01 14.00 13.20
N SER A 70 -7.44 12.79 13.17
CA SER A 70 -7.35 11.98 11.95
C SER A 70 -8.72 11.58 11.40
N LEU A 71 -9.64 11.16 12.27
CA LEU A 71 -10.97 10.67 11.86
C LEU A 71 -11.95 11.80 11.50
N SER A 72 -11.71 13.04 11.95
CA SER A 72 -12.59 14.21 11.66
C SER A 72 -12.17 15.01 10.44
N ARG A 73 -11.11 14.60 9.73
CA ARG A 73 -10.66 15.25 8.49
C ARG A 73 -11.81 15.39 7.50
N ALA A 74 -11.98 16.60 6.97
CA ALA A 74 -12.99 16.94 5.97
C ALA A 74 -14.44 16.64 6.39
N TRP A 75 -14.70 16.52 7.70
CA TRP A 75 -15.99 16.10 8.28
C TRP A 75 -16.85 17.27 8.78
N GLY A 76 -16.62 18.50 8.30
CA GLY A 76 -17.44 19.66 8.64
C GLY A 76 -16.98 20.50 9.83
N ASP A 77 -15.87 20.14 10.48
CA ASP A 77 -15.25 21.02 11.50
C ASP A 77 -14.73 22.34 10.87
N ASP A 78 -14.46 22.33 9.57
CA ASP A 78 -14.06 23.49 8.76
C ASP A 78 -14.79 23.45 7.41
N ASP A 79 -15.69 24.41 7.18
CA ASP A 79 -16.47 24.58 5.94
C ASP A 79 -15.59 24.59 4.68
N ALA A 80 -14.35 25.09 4.77
CA ALA A 80 -13.46 25.17 3.62
C ALA A 80 -12.80 23.83 3.23
N THR A 81 -12.95 22.80 4.07
CA THR A 81 -12.42 21.46 3.84
C THR A 81 -13.46 20.36 3.93
N ASP A 82 -14.70 20.66 4.33
CA ASP A 82 -15.82 19.71 4.28
C ASP A 82 -16.02 19.16 2.86
N THR A 83 -16.13 17.85 2.75
CA THR A 83 -16.33 17.15 1.48
C THR A 83 -17.62 16.34 1.43
N ARG A 84 -18.42 16.32 2.51
CA ARG A 84 -19.63 15.50 2.61
C ARG A 84 -20.63 15.85 1.50
N GLU A 85 -20.87 17.15 1.25
CA GLU A 85 -21.70 17.60 0.11
C GLU A 85 -21.13 17.16 -1.25
N LEU A 86 -19.81 17.26 -1.41
CA LEU A 86 -19.13 16.87 -2.65
C LEU A 86 -19.29 15.37 -2.92
N ILE A 87 -19.18 14.54 -1.88
CA ILE A 87 -19.36 13.08 -1.95
C ILE A 87 -20.78 12.73 -2.39
N LEU A 88 -21.80 13.33 -1.76
CA LEU A 88 -23.20 13.11 -2.14
C LEU A 88 -23.45 13.49 -3.60
N ARG A 89 -22.87 14.62 -4.05
CA ARG A 89 -22.96 15.05 -5.44
C ARG A 89 -22.27 14.08 -6.40
N LEU A 90 -21.05 13.62 -6.07
CA LEU A 90 -20.30 12.67 -6.90
C LEU A 90 -21.01 11.31 -6.99
N ALA A 91 -21.48 10.77 -5.87
CA ALA A 91 -22.23 9.51 -5.83
C ALA A 91 -23.50 9.58 -6.70
N ARG A 92 -24.27 10.67 -6.58
CA ARG A 92 -25.47 10.89 -7.40
C ARG A 92 -25.15 11.00 -8.90
N LEU A 93 -24.15 11.79 -9.27
CA LEU A 93 -23.74 11.93 -10.68
C LEU A 93 -23.21 10.61 -11.27
N ARG A 94 -22.50 9.81 -10.48
CA ARG A 94 -22.04 8.47 -10.89
C ARG A 94 -23.21 7.51 -11.09
N ALA A 95 -24.19 7.50 -10.19
CA ALA A 95 -25.42 6.72 -10.34
C ALA A 95 -26.24 7.16 -11.57
N GLU A 96 -26.36 8.48 -11.81
CA GLU A 96 -27.04 9.02 -12.99
C GLU A 96 -26.32 8.60 -14.28
N ARG A 97 -24.99 8.70 -14.31
CA ARG A 97 -24.16 8.24 -15.43
C ARG A 97 -24.37 6.74 -15.69
N ALA A 98 -24.39 5.91 -14.66
CA ALA A 98 -24.63 4.48 -14.82
C ALA A 98 -25.99 4.19 -15.46
N ARG A 99 -27.05 4.85 -14.97
CA ARG A 99 -28.41 4.75 -15.53
C ARG A 99 -28.45 5.20 -17.00
N LEU A 100 -27.77 6.30 -17.34
CA LEU A 100 -27.66 6.78 -18.73
C LEU A 100 -26.96 5.77 -19.66
N LEU A 101 -26.00 5.02 -19.13
CA LEU A 101 -25.31 3.95 -19.85
C LEU A 101 -26.10 2.63 -19.89
N GLY A 102 -27.29 2.56 -19.28
CA GLY A 102 -28.13 1.36 -19.23
C GLY A 102 -27.74 0.35 -18.15
N HIS A 103 -26.93 0.76 -17.17
CA HIS A 103 -26.55 -0.08 -16.02
C HIS A 103 -27.37 0.28 -14.78
N ALA A 104 -27.50 -0.67 -13.85
CA ALA A 104 -28.25 -0.48 -12.60
C ALA A 104 -27.58 0.54 -11.68
N ASP A 105 -26.26 0.50 -11.58
CA ASP A 105 -25.45 1.29 -10.66
C ASP A 105 -24.02 1.47 -11.20
N HIS A 106 -23.25 2.36 -10.56
CA HIS A 106 -21.89 2.69 -10.98
C HIS A 106 -20.91 1.54 -10.77
N ALA A 107 -21.05 0.77 -9.69
CA ALA A 107 -20.23 -0.41 -9.44
C ALA A 107 -20.34 -1.46 -10.56
N THR A 108 -21.53 -1.63 -11.14
CA THR A 108 -21.77 -2.53 -12.26
C THR A 108 -21.06 -2.04 -13.53
N VAL A 109 -21.01 -0.73 -13.78
CA VAL A 109 -20.24 -0.15 -14.90
C VAL A 109 -18.75 -0.44 -14.73
N VAL A 110 -18.22 -0.22 -13.53
CA VAL A 110 -16.80 -0.39 -13.22
C VAL A 110 -16.39 -1.86 -13.28
N ALA A 111 -17.13 -2.75 -12.62
CA ALA A 111 -16.82 -4.18 -12.60
C ALA A 111 -16.88 -4.81 -14.00
N ALA A 112 -17.74 -4.33 -14.90
CA ALA A 112 -17.82 -4.81 -16.27
C ALA A 112 -16.53 -4.53 -17.10
N GLN A 113 -15.75 -3.52 -16.70
CA GLN A 113 -14.44 -3.19 -17.30
C GLN A 113 -13.28 -3.91 -16.59
N GLY A 114 -13.53 -4.48 -15.41
CA GLY A 114 -12.58 -5.22 -14.60
C GLY A 114 -12.40 -6.67 -15.02
N THR A 115 -11.46 -7.35 -14.36
CA THR A 115 -11.35 -8.81 -14.36
C THR A 115 -12.43 -9.47 -13.49
N ALA A 116 -13.03 -8.73 -12.55
CA ALA A 116 -14.16 -9.22 -11.75
C ALA A 116 -15.44 -9.46 -12.57
N LYS A 117 -15.59 -8.76 -13.72
CA LYS A 117 -16.71 -8.81 -14.69
C LYS A 117 -18.09 -8.42 -14.15
N SER A 118 -18.36 -8.54 -12.85
CA SER A 118 -19.65 -8.22 -12.25
C SER A 118 -19.54 -7.74 -10.80
N SER A 119 -20.41 -6.81 -10.42
CA SER A 119 -20.53 -6.31 -9.04
C SER A 119 -20.99 -7.41 -8.06
N ALA A 120 -21.75 -8.41 -8.54
CA ALA A 120 -22.15 -9.56 -7.74
C ALA A 120 -20.95 -10.44 -7.32
N ALA A 121 -20.02 -10.72 -8.24
CA ALA A 121 -18.81 -11.47 -7.92
C ALA A 121 -17.92 -10.75 -6.90
N VAL A 122 -17.83 -9.41 -6.99
CA VAL A 122 -17.16 -8.58 -5.99
C VAL A 122 -17.84 -8.72 -4.62
N ALA A 123 -19.16 -8.55 -4.56
CA ALA A 123 -19.92 -8.66 -3.32
C ALA A 123 -19.79 -10.04 -2.67
N GLU A 124 -19.87 -11.11 -3.47
CA GLU A 124 -19.71 -12.49 -3.00
C GLU A 124 -18.33 -12.70 -2.36
N ARG A 125 -17.25 -12.24 -3.03
CA ARG A 125 -15.90 -12.38 -2.51
C ARG A 125 -15.70 -11.61 -1.21
N LEU A 126 -16.17 -10.36 -1.13
CA LEU A 126 -16.07 -9.58 0.10
C LEU A 126 -16.87 -10.22 1.25
N ALA A 127 -18.04 -10.78 0.96
CA ALA A 127 -18.85 -11.49 1.94
C ALA A 127 -18.21 -12.80 2.44
N GLN A 128 -17.38 -13.46 1.63
CA GLN A 128 -16.60 -14.63 2.05
C GLN A 128 -15.48 -14.25 3.03
N LEU A 129 -14.83 -13.10 2.85
CA LEU A 129 -13.66 -12.68 3.64
C LEU A 129 -14.03 -11.96 4.95
N ALA A 130 -15.08 -11.12 4.92
CA ALA A 130 -15.43 -10.26 6.05
C ALA A 130 -15.67 -11.00 7.39
N PRO A 131 -16.35 -12.16 7.44
CA PRO A 131 -16.57 -12.87 8.70
C PRO A 131 -15.29 -13.36 9.36
N ALA A 132 -14.32 -13.84 8.58
CA ALA A 132 -13.04 -14.31 9.11
C ALA A 132 -12.20 -13.14 9.65
N ALA A 133 -12.14 -12.04 8.88
CA ALA A 133 -11.45 -10.82 9.30
C ALA A 133 -12.03 -10.26 10.61
N ALA A 134 -13.36 -10.17 10.72
CA ALA A 134 -14.04 -9.69 11.91
C ALA A 134 -13.77 -10.57 13.16
N ARG A 135 -13.75 -11.89 13.00
CA ARG A 135 -13.41 -12.83 14.10
C ARG A 135 -11.97 -12.64 14.55
N ASN A 136 -11.03 -12.50 13.62
CA ASN A 136 -9.62 -12.28 13.94
C ASN A 136 -9.40 -10.95 14.65
N ALA A 137 -10.00 -9.86 14.15
CA ALA A 137 -9.96 -8.56 14.82
C ALA A 137 -10.55 -8.62 16.24
N ALA A 138 -11.65 -9.34 16.44
CA ALA A 138 -12.22 -9.50 17.78
C ALA A 138 -11.29 -10.28 18.73
N ARG A 139 -10.58 -11.29 18.24
CA ARG A 139 -9.56 -12.03 19.00
C ARG A 139 -8.39 -11.12 19.37
N GLU A 140 -7.81 -10.44 18.38
CA GLU A 140 -6.71 -9.50 18.57
C GLU A 140 -7.08 -8.39 19.56
N ALA A 141 -8.29 -7.83 19.46
CA ALA A 141 -8.77 -6.83 20.42
C ALA A 141 -8.77 -7.34 21.87
N GLY A 142 -9.08 -8.62 22.08
CA GLY A 142 -9.01 -9.26 23.39
C GLY A 142 -7.57 -9.36 23.91
N GLU A 143 -6.65 -9.84 23.08
CA GLU A 143 -5.22 -9.95 23.40
C GLU A 143 -4.61 -8.59 23.75
N LEU A 144 -4.95 -7.55 22.96
CA LEU A 144 -4.46 -6.18 23.20
C LEU A 144 -5.09 -5.55 24.45
N ALA A 145 -6.36 -5.84 24.75
CA ALA A 145 -7.00 -5.39 25.97
C ALA A 145 -6.39 -6.04 27.22
N GLU A 146 -6.03 -7.33 27.16
CA GLU A 146 -5.29 -8.03 28.23
C GLU A 146 -3.91 -7.41 28.43
N LEU A 147 -3.17 -7.15 27.34
CA LEU A 147 -1.88 -6.47 27.39
C LEU A 147 -1.98 -5.06 28.00
N LYS A 148 -3.04 -4.32 27.66
CA LYS A 148 -3.33 -3.02 28.26
C LYS A 148 -3.53 -3.12 29.77
N ALA A 149 -4.34 -4.08 30.23
CA ALA A 149 -4.67 -4.28 31.64
C ALA A 149 -3.45 -4.54 32.54
N GLU A 150 -2.31 -5.00 31.99
CA GLU A 150 -1.04 -5.11 32.71
C GLU A 150 -0.47 -3.76 33.17
N THR A 151 -0.79 -2.67 32.47
CA THR A 151 -0.17 -1.34 32.65
C THR A 151 -1.17 -0.21 32.87
N ASP A 152 -2.42 -0.36 32.44
CA ASP A 152 -3.49 0.64 32.53
C ASP A 152 -4.86 -0.07 32.68
N SER A 153 -5.66 0.35 33.67
CA SER A 153 -6.99 -0.20 33.94
C SER A 153 -8.13 0.43 33.11
N GLY A 154 -7.83 1.42 32.28
CA GLY A 154 -8.80 2.06 31.38
C GLY A 154 -9.32 1.12 30.29
N ALA A 155 -10.54 1.38 29.80
CA ALA A 155 -11.12 0.63 28.69
C ALA A 155 -10.23 0.66 27.45
N PHE A 156 -10.12 -0.44 26.72
CA PHE A 156 -9.40 -0.48 25.44
C PHE A 156 -10.20 0.27 24.37
N GLU A 157 -9.58 1.29 23.78
CA GLU A 157 -10.21 2.19 22.82
C GLU A 157 -9.55 2.07 21.43
N PRO A 158 -10.18 2.57 20.34
CA PRO A 158 -9.59 2.49 19.00
C PRO A 158 -8.22 3.17 18.89
N ALA A 159 -7.99 4.20 19.72
CA ALA A 159 -6.72 4.93 19.78
C ALA A 159 -5.59 4.15 20.46
N ASP A 160 -5.92 3.06 21.15
CA ASP A 160 -4.95 2.19 21.82
C ASP A 160 -4.40 1.09 20.91
N TRP A 161 -5.10 0.78 19.81
CA TRP A 161 -4.81 -0.39 18.98
C TRP A 161 -3.35 -0.45 18.53
N VAL A 162 -2.92 0.53 17.74
CA VAL A 162 -1.59 0.57 17.14
C VAL A 162 -0.50 0.56 18.22
N PHE A 163 -0.75 1.20 19.36
CA PHE A 163 0.21 1.25 20.47
C PHE A 163 0.42 -0.11 21.13
N TYR A 164 -0.67 -0.83 21.45
CA TYR A 164 -0.56 -2.13 22.09
C TYR A 164 -0.21 -3.24 21.09
N GLU A 165 -0.63 -3.12 19.82
CA GLU A 165 -0.22 -4.00 18.74
C GLU A 165 1.30 -3.97 18.55
N GLU A 166 1.91 -2.79 18.55
CA GLU A 166 3.36 -2.65 18.47
C GLU A 166 4.08 -3.28 19.67
N ARG A 167 3.54 -3.10 20.88
CA ARG A 167 4.09 -3.74 22.09
C ARG A 167 3.96 -5.25 22.06
N LEU A 168 2.84 -5.77 21.57
CA LEU A 168 2.64 -7.21 21.42
C LEU A 168 3.60 -7.76 20.35
N ARG A 169 3.75 -7.07 19.22
CA ARG A 169 4.71 -7.40 18.16
C ARG A 169 6.13 -7.48 18.69
N SER A 170 6.58 -6.44 19.40
CA SER A 170 7.91 -6.40 20.02
C SER A 170 8.06 -7.51 21.08
N ARG A 171 7.02 -7.81 21.88
CA ARG A 171 7.04 -8.90 22.86
C ARG A 171 7.15 -10.29 22.21
N CYS A 172 6.44 -10.52 21.11
CA CYS A 172 6.38 -11.82 20.42
C CYS A 172 7.63 -12.07 19.55
N PHE A 173 8.12 -11.05 18.85
CA PHE A 173 9.14 -11.21 17.82
C PHE A 173 10.43 -10.46 18.12
N ALA A 174 10.47 -9.58 19.14
CA ALA A 174 11.60 -8.70 19.42
C ALA A 174 12.17 -8.03 18.15
N ILE A 175 11.23 -7.62 17.28
CA ILE A 175 11.42 -6.83 16.08
C ILE A 175 10.58 -5.58 16.25
N ASP A 176 11.24 -4.44 16.15
CA ASP A 176 10.62 -3.14 15.96
C ASP A 176 11.42 -2.36 14.90
N ASP A 177 10.89 -1.21 14.52
CA ASP A 177 11.55 -0.35 13.54
C ASP A 177 12.93 0.12 14.03
N ASP A 178 13.13 0.31 15.34
CA ASP A 178 14.42 0.76 15.88
C ASP A 178 15.53 -0.28 15.64
N VAL A 179 15.19 -1.57 15.70
CA VAL A 179 16.11 -2.68 15.37
C VAL A 179 16.38 -2.80 13.88
N LEU A 180 15.37 -2.59 13.02
CA LEU A 180 15.50 -2.84 11.57
C LEU A 180 16.04 -1.64 10.79
N ARG A 181 15.62 -0.41 11.12
CA ARG A 181 15.96 0.82 10.38
C ARG A 181 17.45 0.96 10.06
N PRO A 182 18.41 0.65 10.96
CA PRO A 182 19.83 0.76 10.65
C PRO A 182 20.30 -0.11 9.48
N TYR A 183 19.54 -1.14 9.10
CA TYR A 183 19.83 -2.07 7.99
C TYR A 183 19.09 -1.72 6.70
N LEU A 184 18.17 -0.74 6.72
CA LEU A 184 17.27 -0.43 5.62
C LEU A 184 17.60 0.94 5.00
N GLU A 185 18.85 1.12 4.59
CA GLU A 185 19.28 2.36 3.93
C GLU A 185 18.71 2.42 2.50
N LEU A 186 18.09 3.55 2.12
CA LEU A 186 17.36 3.73 0.86
C LEU A 186 18.20 3.39 -0.39
N GLY A 187 19.46 3.84 -0.44
CA GLY A 187 20.37 3.54 -1.54
C GLY A 187 20.58 2.04 -1.70
N SER A 188 20.91 1.35 -0.61
CA SER A 188 21.08 -0.11 -0.61
C SER A 188 19.78 -0.85 -0.93
N VAL A 189 18.63 -0.43 -0.40
CA VAL A 189 17.32 -1.01 -0.75
C VAL A 189 17.06 -0.93 -2.26
N VAL A 190 17.35 0.21 -2.89
CA VAL A 190 17.14 0.42 -4.33
C VAL A 190 18.14 -0.38 -5.16
N GLU A 191 19.44 -0.22 -4.89
CA GLU A 191 20.50 -0.77 -5.74
C GLU A 191 20.79 -2.25 -5.45
N ASP A 192 20.90 -2.61 -4.18
CA ASP A 192 21.21 -3.97 -3.76
C ASP A 192 19.94 -4.81 -3.51
N GLY A 193 18.76 -4.20 -3.45
CA GLY A 193 17.48 -4.90 -3.26
C GLY A 193 16.69 -5.00 -4.56
N LEU A 194 16.12 -3.88 -5.00
CA LEU A 194 15.24 -3.82 -6.17
C LEU A 194 15.96 -4.23 -7.45
N PHE A 195 17.10 -3.61 -7.74
CA PHE A 195 17.84 -3.87 -8.97
C PHE A 195 18.51 -5.25 -8.95
N PHE A 196 18.98 -5.70 -7.78
CA PHE A 196 19.48 -7.06 -7.61
C PHE A 196 18.42 -8.11 -7.93
N ALA A 197 17.21 -7.99 -7.36
CA ALA A 197 16.12 -8.93 -7.64
C ALA A 197 15.72 -8.92 -9.13
N ALA A 198 15.61 -7.72 -9.73
CA ALA A 198 15.32 -7.59 -11.16
C ALA A 198 16.42 -8.17 -12.06
N ASN A 199 17.68 -8.04 -11.68
CA ASN A 199 18.79 -8.68 -12.38
C ASN A 199 18.69 -10.21 -12.32
N ARG A 200 18.47 -10.77 -11.11
CA ARG A 200 18.35 -12.22 -10.93
C ARG A 200 17.19 -12.84 -11.69
N LEU A 201 16.06 -12.15 -11.74
CA LEU A 201 14.85 -12.64 -12.41
C LEU A 201 14.87 -12.38 -13.91
N TYR A 202 15.26 -11.18 -14.33
CA TYR A 202 15.02 -10.68 -15.70
C TYR A 202 16.30 -10.35 -16.47
N GLY A 203 17.48 -10.42 -15.83
CA GLY A 203 18.77 -10.09 -16.45
C GLY A 203 19.02 -8.58 -16.62
N LEU A 204 18.15 -7.73 -16.06
CA LEU A 204 18.25 -6.28 -16.22
C LEU A 204 19.48 -5.70 -15.53
N ALA A 205 20.07 -4.67 -16.12
CA ALA A 205 21.11 -3.84 -15.53
C ALA A 205 20.63 -2.39 -15.41
N PHE A 206 21.08 -1.71 -14.35
CA PHE A 206 20.71 -0.33 -14.05
C PHE A 206 21.97 0.51 -13.91
N VAL A 207 22.11 1.53 -14.75
CA VAL A 207 23.27 2.43 -14.78
C VAL A 207 22.81 3.82 -14.37
N GLU A 208 23.29 4.34 -13.25
CA GLU A 208 22.92 5.69 -12.81
C GLU A 208 23.45 6.74 -13.79
N ARG A 209 22.61 7.73 -14.09
CA ARG A 209 22.85 8.81 -15.06
C ARG A 209 22.78 10.17 -14.36
N PRO A 210 23.79 10.54 -13.56
CA PRO A 210 23.81 11.84 -12.86
C PRO A 210 23.93 13.03 -13.82
N ASP A 211 24.27 12.77 -15.08
CA ASP A 211 24.29 13.77 -16.15
C ASP A 211 22.88 14.16 -16.65
N LEU A 212 21.86 13.34 -16.38
CA LEU A 212 20.47 13.62 -16.73
C LEU A 212 19.77 14.36 -15.58
N ALA A 213 19.09 15.46 -15.91
CA ALA A 213 18.30 16.21 -14.95
C ALA A 213 16.90 15.60 -14.78
N GLY A 214 16.52 15.26 -13.55
CA GLY A 214 15.12 15.06 -13.19
C GLY A 214 14.34 16.38 -13.09
N TYR A 215 13.04 16.32 -12.80
CA TYR A 215 12.23 17.53 -12.64
C TYR A 215 12.43 18.25 -11.29
N ALA A 216 13.07 17.58 -10.32
CA ALA A 216 13.37 18.11 -8.99
C ALA A 216 14.77 17.67 -8.55
N PRO A 217 15.43 18.40 -7.62
CA PRO A 217 16.85 18.18 -7.28
C PRO A 217 17.21 16.79 -6.76
N ASP A 218 16.27 16.12 -6.07
CA ASP A 218 16.52 14.82 -5.43
C ASP A 218 16.08 13.63 -6.31
N VAL A 219 15.69 13.87 -7.57
CA VAL A 219 15.27 12.81 -8.48
C VAL A 219 16.52 12.15 -9.06
N ARG A 220 16.66 10.84 -8.80
CA ARG A 220 17.73 10.02 -9.37
C ARG A 220 17.23 9.33 -10.65
N VAL A 221 18.11 9.18 -11.63
CA VAL A 221 17.80 8.63 -12.96
C VAL A 221 18.74 7.47 -13.27
N TRP A 222 18.18 6.35 -13.69
CA TRP A 222 18.92 5.18 -14.15
C TRP A 222 18.52 4.83 -15.57
N GLU A 223 19.52 4.54 -16.39
CA GLU A 223 19.35 3.85 -17.66
C GLU A 223 19.18 2.35 -17.39
N VAL A 224 18.14 1.76 -17.98
CA VAL A 224 17.82 0.34 -17.83
C VAL A 224 18.23 -0.38 -19.10
N GLN A 225 18.96 -1.47 -18.95
CA GLN A 225 19.50 -2.28 -20.05
C GLN A 225 19.08 -3.75 -19.91
N GLU A 226 18.87 -4.41 -21.05
CA GLU A 226 18.72 -5.87 -21.15
C GLU A 226 20.04 -6.57 -20.83
N GLU A 227 19.98 -7.89 -20.65
CA GLU A 227 21.13 -8.74 -20.35
C GLU A 227 22.23 -8.68 -21.43
N ASP A 228 21.86 -8.42 -22.69
CA ASP A 228 22.78 -8.27 -23.81
C ASP A 228 23.34 -6.83 -23.96
N GLY A 229 22.97 -5.93 -23.05
CA GLY A 229 23.35 -4.52 -23.07
C GLY A 229 22.45 -3.64 -23.93
N THR A 230 21.39 -4.18 -24.53
CA THR A 230 20.42 -3.38 -25.29
C THR A 230 19.69 -2.43 -24.34
N GLU A 231 19.66 -1.15 -24.69
CA GLU A 231 18.89 -0.14 -23.97
C GLU A 231 17.39 -0.47 -23.94
N LEU A 232 16.83 -0.64 -22.73
CA LEU A 232 15.40 -0.86 -22.51
C LEU A 232 14.64 0.45 -22.30
N GLY A 233 15.11 1.33 -21.42
CA GLY A 233 14.41 2.57 -21.08
C GLY A 233 15.07 3.35 -19.93
N LEU A 234 14.30 4.22 -19.29
CA LEU A 234 14.74 4.97 -18.10
C LEU A 234 13.85 4.69 -16.89
N PHE A 235 14.47 4.62 -15.72
CA PHE A 235 13.80 4.58 -14.43
C PHE A 235 14.17 5.83 -13.61
N LEU A 236 13.18 6.47 -13.01
CA LEU A 236 13.34 7.64 -12.15
C LEU A 236 12.81 7.34 -10.75
N GLY A 237 13.60 7.69 -9.73
CA GLY A 237 13.23 7.57 -8.33
C GLY A 237 13.08 8.95 -7.67
N ASP A 238 11.89 9.26 -7.16
CA ASP A 238 11.62 10.44 -6.33
C ASP A 238 11.06 9.99 -4.97
N PHE A 239 11.94 9.81 -4.00
CA PHE A 239 11.59 9.11 -2.77
C PHE A 239 11.07 10.01 -1.65
N TYR A 240 11.42 11.29 -1.66
CA TYR A 240 11.22 12.16 -0.49
C TYR A 240 9.90 12.93 -0.50
N ALA A 241 9.31 13.07 0.68
CA ALA A 241 8.21 13.99 0.95
C ALA A 241 8.69 15.45 0.86
N ARG A 242 7.86 16.33 0.29
CA ARG A 242 8.12 17.78 0.24
C ARG A 242 6.84 18.57 -0.03
N PRO A 243 6.82 19.89 0.30
CA PRO A 243 5.71 20.77 -0.07
C PRO A 243 5.39 20.69 -1.56
N GLY A 244 4.10 20.60 -1.88
CA GLY A 244 3.61 20.49 -3.26
C GLY A 244 3.60 19.06 -3.84
N LYS A 245 4.24 18.08 -3.19
CA LYS A 245 4.11 16.66 -3.56
C LYS A 245 2.90 16.05 -2.83
N ARG A 246 2.04 15.33 -3.55
CA ARG A 246 0.92 14.61 -2.93
C ARG A 246 1.46 13.46 -2.05
N GLY A 247 0.74 13.15 -0.97
CA GLY A 247 1.07 12.01 -0.09
C GLY A 247 0.82 10.66 -0.77
N GLY A 248 1.33 9.59 -0.14
CA GLY A 248 1.25 8.21 -0.63
C GLY A 248 2.47 7.77 -1.44
N ALA A 249 2.33 6.70 -2.21
CA ALA A 249 3.31 6.27 -3.19
C ALA A 249 2.61 5.97 -4.52
N TRP A 250 3.31 6.10 -5.64
CA TRP A 250 2.77 5.77 -6.96
C TRP A 250 3.85 5.63 -8.04
N MET A 251 3.50 4.86 -9.07
CA MET A 251 4.20 4.77 -10.34
C MET A 251 3.46 5.55 -11.43
N HIS A 252 4.19 6.14 -12.36
CA HIS A 252 3.62 6.64 -13.62
C HIS A 252 4.65 6.66 -14.76
N ASN A 253 4.14 6.74 -15.99
CA ASN A 253 4.95 6.93 -17.19
C ASN A 253 5.13 8.44 -17.48
N LEU A 254 6.36 8.88 -17.73
CA LEU A 254 6.63 10.16 -18.40
C LEU A 254 6.56 10.01 -19.92
N VAL A 255 7.02 8.85 -20.43
CA VAL A 255 6.89 8.43 -21.82
C VAL A 255 6.33 7.02 -21.82
N GLU A 256 5.20 6.81 -22.49
CA GLU A 256 4.64 5.48 -22.71
C GLU A 256 5.48 4.72 -23.75
N PRO A 257 5.85 3.45 -23.50
CA PRO A 257 6.45 2.62 -24.54
C PRO A 257 5.46 2.41 -25.68
N SER A 258 5.96 2.21 -26.89
CA SER A 258 5.11 1.91 -28.05
C SER A 258 5.93 1.46 -29.24
N ALA A 259 5.73 0.21 -29.69
CA ALA A 259 6.33 -0.23 -30.95
C ALA A 259 5.77 0.53 -32.17
N LEU A 260 4.53 1.04 -32.11
CA LEU A 260 3.95 1.86 -33.18
C LEU A 260 4.65 3.22 -33.34
N LEU A 261 5.02 3.85 -32.22
CA LEU A 261 5.64 5.17 -32.21
C LEU A 261 7.17 5.11 -32.12
N GLY A 262 7.73 3.94 -31.84
CA GLY A 262 9.17 3.75 -31.63
C GLY A 262 9.66 4.42 -30.33
N THR A 263 8.79 4.54 -29.32
CA THR A 263 9.14 5.14 -28.03
C THR A 263 9.53 4.06 -27.01
N LYS A 264 10.58 4.35 -26.22
CA LYS A 264 11.00 3.54 -25.08
C LYS A 264 10.37 4.07 -23.79
N PRO A 265 10.14 3.22 -22.77
CA PRO A 265 9.51 3.63 -21.53
C PRO A 265 10.42 4.57 -20.73
N VAL A 266 9.82 5.63 -20.17
CA VAL A 266 10.44 6.46 -19.13
C VAL A 266 9.53 6.40 -17.92
N ILE A 267 9.93 5.60 -16.94
CA ILE A 267 9.12 5.21 -15.80
C ILE A 267 9.56 5.95 -14.55
N MET A 268 8.61 6.28 -13.68
CA MET A 268 8.91 6.94 -12.43
C MET A 268 8.17 6.37 -11.23
N ASN A 269 8.90 6.10 -10.15
CA ASN A 269 8.34 5.83 -8.83
C ASN A 269 8.46 7.05 -7.91
N ASN A 270 7.40 7.28 -7.15
CA ASN A 270 7.31 8.35 -6.16
C ASN A 270 6.95 7.77 -4.80
N LEU A 271 7.73 8.10 -3.77
CA LEU A 271 7.42 7.81 -2.37
C LEU A 271 7.34 9.11 -1.55
N ASN A 272 7.05 9.00 -0.26
CA ASN A 272 7.01 10.13 0.67
C ASN A 272 7.83 9.85 1.95
N VAL A 273 9.05 9.33 1.76
CA VAL A 273 10.02 9.11 2.85
C VAL A 273 10.45 10.45 3.43
N THR A 274 10.67 10.49 4.75
CA THR A 274 11.19 11.70 5.41
C THR A 274 12.63 11.96 4.95
N LYS A 275 12.88 13.16 4.41
CA LYS A 275 14.24 13.53 4.01
C LYS A 275 15.11 13.72 5.26
N PRO A 276 16.26 13.04 5.38
CA PRO A 276 17.13 13.20 6.53
C PRO A 276 17.86 14.56 6.49
N ALA A 277 18.55 14.89 7.58
CA ALA A 277 19.44 16.05 7.61
C ALA A 277 20.61 15.87 6.60
N GLU A 278 21.23 16.98 6.21
CA GLU A 278 22.36 16.94 5.27
C GLU A 278 23.51 16.09 5.84
N GLY A 279 23.95 15.09 5.07
CA GLY A 279 25.02 14.17 5.46
C GLY A 279 24.55 12.92 6.21
N GLU A 280 23.28 12.85 6.63
CA GLU A 280 22.71 11.69 7.32
C GLU A 280 22.09 10.67 6.33
N PRO A 281 22.15 9.37 6.64
CA PRO A 281 21.60 8.32 5.80
C PRO A 281 20.06 8.37 5.78
N THR A 282 19.44 7.95 4.67
CA THR A 282 17.99 7.76 4.62
C THR A 282 17.65 6.35 5.07
N LEU A 283 17.28 6.21 6.35
CA LEU A 283 16.89 4.93 6.93
C LEU A 283 15.37 4.73 6.83
N LEU A 284 14.96 3.69 6.12
CA LEU A 284 13.56 3.34 5.89
C LEU A 284 12.99 2.51 7.03
N THR A 285 11.68 2.62 7.25
CA THR A 285 10.95 1.58 7.97
C THR A 285 10.79 0.32 7.12
N TRP A 286 10.35 -0.78 7.73
CA TRP A 286 10.01 -2.00 7.01
C TRP A 286 8.88 -1.77 5.99
N ASP A 287 7.87 -0.98 6.36
CA ASP A 287 6.75 -0.63 5.47
C ASP A 287 7.18 0.29 4.31
N GLU A 288 8.09 1.24 4.55
CA GLU A 288 8.65 2.07 3.47
C GLU A 288 9.48 1.21 2.51
N THR A 289 10.21 0.22 3.02
CA THR A 289 10.97 -0.75 2.19
C THR A 289 10.02 -1.58 1.34
N ARG A 290 8.95 -2.13 1.92
CA ARG A 290 7.90 -2.84 1.17
C ARG A 290 7.26 -1.97 0.10
N THR A 291 7.04 -0.68 0.40
CA THR A 291 6.52 0.31 -0.56
C THR A 291 7.47 0.51 -1.74
N CYS A 292 8.79 0.53 -1.53
CA CYS A 292 9.76 0.55 -2.63
C CYS A 292 9.58 -0.67 -3.56
N PHE A 293 9.47 -1.88 -3.02
CA PHE A 293 9.25 -3.09 -3.81
C PHE A 293 7.89 -3.07 -4.55
N HIS A 294 6.84 -2.60 -3.89
CA HIS A 294 5.52 -2.46 -4.49
C HIS A 294 5.55 -1.57 -5.74
N GLU A 295 6.04 -0.33 -5.59
CA GLU A 295 6.08 0.64 -6.70
C GLU A 295 7.02 0.18 -7.82
N PHE A 296 8.09 -0.53 -7.48
CA PHE A 296 9.00 -1.09 -8.46
C PHE A 296 8.39 -2.25 -9.25
N GLY A 297 7.43 -2.99 -8.68
CA GLY A 297 6.66 -3.99 -9.43
C GLY A 297 5.81 -3.36 -10.53
N HIS A 298 5.18 -2.20 -10.27
CA HIS A 298 4.57 -1.39 -11.34
C HIS A 298 5.61 -0.89 -12.34
N ALA A 299 6.81 -0.52 -11.87
CA ALA A 299 7.87 -0.06 -12.76
C ALA A 299 8.31 -1.16 -13.73
N LEU A 300 8.49 -2.38 -13.22
CA LEU A 300 8.80 -3.57 -14.03
C LEU A 300 7.67 -3.90 -15.01
N HIS A 301 6.41 -3.76 -14.60
CA HIS A 301 5.27 -3.95 -15.50
C HIS A 301 5.28 -2.94 -16.67
N GLY A 302 5.68 -1.69 -16.42
CA GLY A 302 5.87 -0.68 -17.46
C GLY A 302 7.13 -0.90 -18.32
N LEU A 303 8.27 -1.22 -17.70
CA LEU A 303 9.57 -1.39 -18.36
C LEU A 303 9.59 -2.61 -19.29
N LEU A 304 8.98 -3.73 -18.87
CA LEU A 304 9.08 -5.01 -19.55
C LEU A 304 8.00 -5.23 -20.62
N SER A 305 7.03 -4.31 -20.74
CA SER A 305 5.93 -4.41 -21.70
C SER A 305 6.41 -4.24 -23.14
N ASP A 306 5.87 -5.05 -24.05
CA ASP A 306 6.19 -5.02 -25.48
C ASP A 306 4.90 -5.07 -26.31
N ALA A 307 4.05 -4.06 -26.14
CA ALA A 307 2.82 -3.95 -26.92
C ALA A 307 2.97 -3.02 -28.13
N ARG A 308 2.15 -3.24 -29.15
CA ARG A 308 2.19 -2.39 -30.35
C ARG A 308 1.59 -1.01 -30.11
N TYR A 309 0.53 -0.93 -29.31
CA TYR A 309 -0.30 0.27 -29.16
C TYR A 309 -0.15 0.84 -27.75
N PRO A 310 0.08 2.16 -27.58
CA PRO A 310 0.27 2.78 -26.26
C PRO A 310 -0.88 2.47 -25.29
N SER A 311 -2.13 2.45 -25.80
CA SER A 311 -3.32 2.17 -25.00
C SER A 311 -3.37 0.77 -24.38
N LEU A 312 -2.49 -0.15 -24.80
CA LEU A 312 -2.41 -1.53 -24.30
C LEU A 312 -1.08 -1.81 -23.58
N GLU A 313 -0.22 -0.81 -23.44
CA GLU A 313 1.13 -0.95 -22.90
C GLU A 313 1.19 -0.90 -21.38
N GLY A 314 2.13 -1.64 -20.82
CA GLY A 314 2.49 -1.62 -19.40
C GLY A 314 1.29 -1.71 -18.47
N THR A 315 1.14 -0.68 -17.63
CA THR A 315 0.10 -0.61 -16.61
C THR A 315 -1.28 -0.19 -17.12
N ASN A 316 -1.50 -0.11 -18.45
CA ASN A 316 -2.80 0.17 -19.08
C ASN A 316 -3.75 -1.07 -19.09
N VAL A 317 -3.84 -1.72 -17.94
CA VAL A 317 -4.68 -2.89 -17.64
C VAL A 317 -5.83 -2.49 -16.70
N PRO A 318 -6.86 -3.35 -16.53
CA PRO A 318 -7.90 -3.12 -15.53
C PRO A 318 -7.33 -2.92 -14.12
N ARG A 319 -7.98 -2.07 -13.32
CA ARG A 319 -7.48 -1.70 -11.98
C ARG A 319 -7.42 -2.89 -11.01
N ASP A 320 -8.35 -3.85 -11.15
CA ASP A 320 -8.37 -5.08 -10.36
C ASP A 320 -7.37 -6.15 -10.85
N PHE A 321 -6.46 -5.75 -11.73
CA PHE A 321 -5.28 -6.51 -12.15
C PHE A 321 -3.98 -5.70 -11.99
N VAL A 322 -4.02 -4.37 -12.09
CA VAL A 322 -2.79 -3.55 -12.08
C VAL A 322 -1.98 -3.69 -10.80
N GLU A 323 -2.65 -3.93 -9.67
CA GLU A 323 -2.02 -4.12 -8.35
C GLU A 323 -1.34 -5.49 -8.20
N PHE A 324 -1.63 -6.46 -9.08
CA PHE A 324 -1.05 -7.79 -8.93
C PHE A 324 0.46 -7.78 -9.16
N PRO A 325 1.00 -7.21 -10.26
CA PRO A 325 2.45 -7.09 -10.47
C PRO A 325 3.18 -6.27 -9.40
N SER A 326 2.55 -5.28 -8.78
CA SER A 326 3.16 -4.52 -7.68
C SER A 326 3.23 -5.35 -6.40
N GLN A 327 2.10 -5.96 -6.00
CA GLN A 327 2.03 -6.75 -4.77
C GLN A 327 2.91 -8.01 -4.82
N VAL A 328 2.94 -8.73 -5.94
CA VAL A 328 3.81 -9.92 -6.08
C VAL A 328 5.29 -9.55 -5.93
N ASN A 329 5.69 -8.35 -6.37
CA ASN A 329 7.08 -7.92 -6.26
C ASN A 329 7.51 -7.66 -4.80
N GLU A 330 6.56 -7.43 -3.88
CA GLU A 330 6.82 -7.31 -2.44
C GLU A 330 7.43 -8.60 -1.86
N MET A 331 7.18 -9.76 -2.47
CA MET A 331 7.70 -11.05 -1.99
C MET A 331 9.22 -11.10 -1.94
N TRP A 332 9.90 -10.35 -2.83
CA TRP A 332 11.35 -10.41 -2.97
C TRP A 332 12.07 -9.75 -1.81
N MET A 333 11.43 -8.81 -1.11
CA MET A 333 11.97 -8.18 0.10
C MET A 333 12.35 -9.20 1.18
N VAL A 334 11.66 -10.34 1.24
CA VAL A 334 11.90 -11.41 2.22
C VAL A 334 12.53 -12.67 1.61
N ASN A 335 12.86 -12.66 0.32
CA ASN A 335 13.68 -13.71 -0.26
C ASN A 335 15.07 -13.61 0.39
N ARG A 336 15.63 -14.76 0.82
CA ARG A 336 16.88 -14.80 1.57
C ARG A 336 18.04 -14.10 0.84
N GLU A 337 18.23 -14.41 -0.45
CA GLU A 337 19.36 -13.89 -1.23
C GLU A 337 19.22 -12.38 -1.47
N VAL A 338 17.99 -11.89 -1.66
CA VAL A 338 17.69 -10.46 -1.82
C VAL A 338 17.79 -9.72 -0.49
N LEU A 339 17.26 -10.27 0.59
CA LEU A 339 17.35 -9.63 1.91
C LEU A 339 18.82 -9.51 2.36
N GLU A 340 19.62 -10.56 2.16
CA GLU A 340 21.06 -10.55 2.47
C GLU A 340 21.88 -9.58 1.61
N SER A 341 21.39 -9.18 0.43
CA SER A 341 22.10 -8.23 -0.42
C SER A 341 21.95 -6.78 0.07
N PHE A 342 20.74 -6.36 0.46
CA PHE A 342 20.50 -4.96 0.89
C PHE A 342 20.43 -4.73 2.40
N ALA A 343 20.08 -5.73 3.21
CA ALA A 343 19.87 -5.53 4.65
C ALA A 343 21.21 -5.51 5.41
N ARG A 344 21.95 -4.41 5.25
CA ARG A 344 23.28 -4.19 5.84
C ARG A 344 23.28 -2.94 6.71
N HIS A 345 23.85 -3.05 7.89
CA HIS A 345 23.90 -1.94 8.83
C HIS A 345 24.69 -0.77 8.21
N HIS A 346 24.06 0.40 8.06
CA HIS A 346 24.61 1.53 7.32
C HIS A 346 25.98 2.02 7.83
N VAL A 347 26.26 1.89 9.14
CA VAL A 347 27.58 2.20 9.74
C VAL A 347 28.60 1.07 9.59
N THR A 348 28.25 -0.17 9.93
CA THR A 348 29.21 -1.27 10.10
C THR A 348 29.35 -2.16 8.86
N GLY A 349 28.36 -2.14 7.95
CA GLY A 349 28.25 -3.03 6.81
C GLY A 349 27.88 -4.47 7.16
N GLU A 350 27.67 -4.77 8.45
CA GLU A 350 27.27 -6.09 8.93
C GLU A 350 25.87 -6.46 8.43
N ALA A 351 25.70 -7.72 8.03
CA ALA A 351 24.40 -8.21 7.56
C ALA A 351 23.39 -8.31 8.71
N LEU A 352 22.11 -8.18 8.39
CA LEU A 352 21.02 -8.42 9.33
C LEU A 352 21.17 -9.82 9.97
N PRO A 353 21.20 -9.93 11.32
CA PRO A 353 21.33 -11.20 12.00
C PRO A 353 20.31 -12.24 11.54
N ALA A 354 20.76 -13.47 11.26
CA ALA A 354 19.89 -14.55 10.78
C ALA A 354 18.71 -14.86 11.71
N GLU A 355 18.87 -14.63 13.02
CA GLU A 355 17.79 -14.76 13.99
C GLU A 355 16.65 -13.75 13.73
N LEU A 356 16.97 -12.50 13.40
CA LEU A 356 15.96 -11.50 13.05
C LEU A 356 15.26 -11.83 11.73
N VAL A 357 16.00 -12.39 10.76
CA VAL A 357 15.42 -12.88 9.50
C VAL A 357 14.39 -13.99 9.78
N GLY A 358 14.73 -14.96 10.63
CA GLY A 358 13.79 -16.01 11.03
C GLY A 358 12.54 -15.46 11.70
N ARG A 359 12.69 -14.50 12.61
CA ARG A 359 11.55 -13.87 13.29
C ARG A 359 10.67 -13.03 12.35
N LEU A 360 11.24 -12.37 11.35
CA LEU A 360 10.47 -11.69 10.29
C LEU A 360 9.59 -12.68 9.52
N GLN A 361 10.07 -13.91 9.30
CA GLN A 361 9.29 -14.98 8.66
C GLN A 361 8.21 -15.53 9.60
N GLU A 362 8.49 -15.64 10.90
CA GLU A 362 7.54 -16.09 11.93
C GLU A 362 6.38 -15.12 12.16
N MET A 363 6.55 -13.82 11.87
CA MET A 363 5.48 -12.83 12.02
C MET A 363 4.19 -13.23 11.27
N GLY A 364 4.31 -13.92 10.13
CA GLY A 364 3.19 -14.55 9.44
C GLY A 364 1.96 -13.65 9.30
N ALA A 365 0.83 -14.09 9.83
CA ALA A 365 -0.45 -13.37 9.80
C ALA A 365 -0.71 -12.46 11.02
N PHE A 366 0.33 -12.10 11.79
CA PHE A 366 0.18 -11.18 12.93
C PHE A 366 -0.47 -9.85 12.50
N GLY A 367 -1.47 -9.39 13.26
CA GLY A 367 -2.19 -8.14 13.01
C GLY A 367 -3.12 -8.17 11.79
N GLN A 368 -3.26 -9.32 11.11
CA GLN A 368 -4.09 -9.40 9.91
C GLN A 368 -5.58 -9.29 10.20
N GLY A 369 -6.05 -9.57 11.42
CA GLY A 369 -7.43 -9.33 11.81
C GLY A 369 -7.80 -7.85 11.66
N PHE A 370 -7.04 -6.96 12.29
CA PHE A 370 -7.19 -5.52 12.15
C PHE A 370 -6.97 -5.06 10.72
N ALA A 371 -5.79 -5.34 10.15
CA ALA A 371 -5.38 -4.82 8.85
C ALA A 371 -6.34 -5.24 7.73
N THR A 372 -6.82 -6.49 7.76
CA THR A 372 -7.81 -6.97 6.79
C THR A 372 -9.19 -6.35 7.06
N SER A 373 -9.59 -6.22 8.32
CA SER A 373 -10.91 -5.64 8.67
C SER A 373 -11.02 -4.17 8.29
N GLU A 374 -10.04 -3.33 8.59
CA GLU A 374 -10.11 -1.90 8.21
C GLU A 374 -10.10 -1.71 6.68
N TYR A 375 -9.36 -2.54 5.95
CA TYR A 375 -9.33 -2.54 4.49
C TYR A 375 -10.67 -2.98 3.90
N LEU A 376 -11.23 -4.11 4.37
CA LEU A 376 -12.53 -4.60 3.90
C LEU A 376 -13.64 -3.62 4.24
N ALA A 377 -13.61 -3.01 5.43
CA ALA A 377 -14.55 -1.97 5.84
C ALA A 377 -14.55 -0.79 4.86
N ALA A 378 -13.38 -0.26 4.50
CA ALA A 378 -13.29 0.80 3.49
C ALA A 378 -13.79 0.32 2.11
N THR A 379 -13.43 -0.90 1.71
CA THR A 379 -13.87 -1.50 0.44
C THR A 379 -15.40 -1.63 0.36
N LEU A 380 -16.03 -2.05 1.45
CA LEU A 380 -17.47 -2.21 1.53
C LEU A 380 -18.20 -0.86 1.55
N VAL A 381 -17.63 0.15 2.21
CA VAL A 381 -18.15 1.53 2.13
C VAL A 381 -18.07 2.06 0.69
N ASP A 382 -16.96 1.82 -0.03
CA ASP A 382 -16.84 2.16 -1.45
C ASP A 382 -17.93 1.47 -2.30
N GLN A 383 -18.12 0.15 -2.12
CA GLN A 383 -19.16 -0.57 -2.85
C GLN A 383 -20.57 -0.09 -2.49
N ALA A 384 -20.84 0.22 -1.21
CA ALA A 384 -22.12 0.71 -0.77
C ALA A 384 -22.49 2.03 -1.46
N TRP A 385 -21.57 3.00 -1.51
CA TRP A 385 -21.80 4.28 -2.20
C TRP A 385 -22.11 4.11 -3.69
N HIS A 386 -21.41 3.19 -4.36
CA HIS A 386 -21.46 3.07 -5.81
C HIS A 386 -22.48 2.06 -6.34
N ARG A 387 -23.21 1.39 -5.44
CA ARG A 387 -24.36 0.53 -5.75
C ARG A 387 -25.71 1.24 -5.61
N LEU A 388 -25.71 2.51 -5.21
CA LEU A 388 -26.93 3.31 -5.08
C LEU A 388 -27.50 3.70 -6.45
N THR A 389 -28.83 3.74 -6.54
CA THR A 389 -29.52 4.48 -7.60
C THR A 389 -29.51 5.98 -7.28
N PRO A 390 -29.75 6.88 -8.24
CA PRO A 390 -29.76 8.32 -7.99
C PRO A 390 -30.72 8.76 -6.87
N GLU A 391 -31.83 8.05 -6.73
CA GLU A 391 -32.87 8.29 -5.74
C GLU A 391 -32.48 7.80 -4.33
N ASP A 392 -31.60 6.79 -4.23
CA ASP A 392 -31.13 6.23 -2.96
C ASP A 392 -29.96 7.02 -2.35
N VAL A 393 -29.34 7.92 -3.11
CA VAL A 393 -28.22 8.74 -2.60
C VAL A 393 -28.73 9.72 -1.54
N PRO A 394 -28.15 9.71 -0.32
CA PRO A 394 -28.50 10.66 0.73
C PRO A 394 -28.47 12.13 0.24
N THR A 395 -29.35 12.94 0.81
CA THR A 395 -29.53 14.34 0.39
C THR A 395 -28.96 15.33 1.38
N ASP A 396 -28.61 14.89 2.57
CA ASP A 396 -28.08 15.71 3.65
C ASP A 396 -26.67 15.21 4.08
N PRO A 397 -25.64 16.08 4.12
CA PRO A 397 -24.31 15.76 4.63
C PRO A 397 -24.29 15.05 5.99
N GLU A 398 -25.24 15.33 6.87
CA GLU A 398 -25.33 14.69 8.19
C GLU A 398 -25.70 13.18 8.11
N GLN A 399 -26.25 12.74 6.98
CA GLN A 399 -26.58 11.33 6.75
C GLN A 399 -25.36 10.47 6.38
N VAL A 400 -24.23 11.08 6.00
CA VAL A 400 -23.03 10.34 5.56
C VAL A 400 -22.54 9.37 6.64
N ALA A 401 -22.46 9.79 7.90
CA ALA A 401 -22.01 8.91 9.00
C ALA A 401 -22.97 7.74 9.25
N THR A 402 -24.28 8.00 9.17
CA THR A 402 -25.30 6.96 9.35
C THR A 402 -25.26 5.95 8.20
N PHE A 403 -25.05 6.43 6.97
CA PHE A 403 -24.88 5.59 5.78
C PHE A 403 -23.68 4.65 5.92
N GLU A 404 -22.51 5.18 6.31
CA GLU A 404 -21.31 4.37 6.54
C GLU A 404 -21.54 3.31 7.62
N ALA A 405 -22.11 3.71 8.77
CA ALA A 405 -22.35 2.80 9.87
C ALA A 405 -23.30 1.66 9.49
N ALA A 406 -24.35 1.96 8.70
CA ALA A 406 -25.27 0.96 8.19
C ALA A 406 -24.58 -0.04 7.25
N ALA A 407 -23.77 0.45 6.29
CA ALA A 407 -23.03 -0.40 5.37
C ALA A 407 -22.05 -1.35 6.09
N LEU A 408 -21.34 -0.84 7.10
CA LEU A 408 -20.40 -1.64 7.90
C LEU A 408 -21.13 -2.65 8.79
N ALA A 409 -22.26 -2.28 9.38
CA ALA A 409 -23.07 -3.17 10.20
C ALA A 409 -23.65 -4.33 9.38
N GLU A 410 -24.16 -4.06 8.18
CA GLU A 410 -24.68 -5.09 7.26
C GLU A 410 -23.61 -6.13 6.90
N ALA A 411 -22.36 -5.69 6.73
CA ALA A 411 -21.24 -6.56 6.39
C ALA A 411 -20.57 -7.24 7.61
N GLY A 412 -21.05 -7.00 8.84
CA GLY A 412 -20.46 -7.57 10.06
C GLY A 412 -19.13 -6.94 10.48
N LEU A 413 -18.79 -5.76 9.94
CA LEU A 413 -17.55 -5.02 10.21
C LEU A 413 -17.80 -3.70 10.96
N GLY A 414 -18.94 -3.57 11.64
CA GLY A 414 -19.29 -2.40 12.46
C GLY A 414 -18.58 -2.31 13.82
N ASN A 415 -17.37 -2.88 13.97
CA ASN A 415 -16.61 -2.82 15.23
C ASN A 415 -15.97 -1.43 15.40
N PRO A 416 -16.31 -0.65 16.43
CA PRO A 416 -15.75 0.71 16.60
C PRO A 416 -14.24 0.70 16.87
N LEU A 417 -13.66 -0.40 17.36
CA LEU A 417 -12.21 -0.53 17.54
C LEU A 417 -11.43 -0.54 16.22
N VAL A 418 -12.10 -0.88 15.12
CA VAL A 418 -11.50 -1.01 13.80
C VAL A 418 -12.24 -0.09 12.82
N PRO A 419 -11.98 1.23 12.85
CA PRO A 419 -12.57 2.13 11.86
C PRO A 419 -12.14 1.72 10.44
N PRO A 420 -12.93 2.04 9.40
CA PRO A 420 -12.51 1.77 8.03
C PRO A 420 -11.19 2.49 7.75
N ARG A 421 -10.32 1.88 6.93
CA ARG A 421 -9.00 2.43 6.58
C ARG A 421 -9.09 3.86 6.03
N TYR A 422 -10.22 4.17 5.38
CA TYR A 422 -10.64 5.53 5.06
C TYR A 422 -12.13 5.70 5.36
N ARG A 423 -12.51 6.80 6.02
CA ARG A 423 -13.90 7.26 6.03
C ARG A 423 -14.16 8.12 4.79
N SER A 424 -15.41 8.16 4.33
CA SER A 424 -15.89 8.75 3.07
C SER A 424 -15.31 10.13 2.83
N ALA A 425 -15.38 11.04 3.82
CA ALA A 425 -14.93 12.43 3.69
C ALA A 425 -13.44 12.60 3.30
N TYR A 426 -12.60 11.63 3.64
CA TYR A 426 -11.19 11.64 3.23
C TYR A 426 -10.81 10.41 2.41
N PHE A 427 -11.80 9.71 1.85
CA PHE A 427 -11.57 8.54 1.02
C PHE A 427 -11.20 8.95 -0.41
N ASN A 428 -10.01 9.50 -0.57
CA ASN A 428 -9.55 10.05 -1.83
C ASN A 428 -9.57 8.99 -2.95
N HIS A 429 -9.23 7.73 -2.68
CA HIS A 429 -9.29 6.65 -3.67
C HIS A 429 -10.67 6.53 -4.33
N ALA A 430 -11.74 6.54 -3.54
CA ALA A 430 -13.11 6.36 -4.01
C ALA A 430 -13.73 7.65 -4.60
N PHE A 431 -13.32 8.85 -4.17
CA PHE A 431 -14.00 10.10 -4.59
C PHE A 431 -13.14 11.11 -5.36
N GLY A 432 -11.83 11.14 -5.12
CA GLY A 432 -10.90 12.06 -5.80
C GLY A 432 -9.85 11.38 -6.69
N GLY A 433 -9.72 10.06 -6.61
CA GLY A 433 -8.77 9.22 -7.33
C GLY A 433 -9.45 8.36 -8.38
N GLY A 434 -8.75 7.30 -8.81
CA GLY A 434 -9.20 6.41 -9.90
C GLY A 434 -9.71 5.03 -9.45
N TYR A 435 -10.19 4.91 -8.20
CA TYR A 435 -10.64 3.65 -7.59
C TYR A 435 -12.11 3.71 -7.14
N ASP A 436 -12.93 4.56 -7.74
CA ASP A 436 -14.36 4.61 -7.46
C ASP A 436 -15.05 3.30 -7.84
N ALA A 437 -15.74 2.69 -6.87
CA ALA A 437 -16.27 1.34 -6.94
C ALA A 437 -15.22 0.25 -7.20
N ASN A 438 -13.94 0.55 -7.00
CA ASN A 438 -12.83 -0.31 -7.38
C ASN A 438 -11.79 -0.46 -6.27
N TYR A 439 -12.07 -0.05 -5.04
CA TYR A 439 -11.12 -0.24 -3.94
C TYR A 439 -10.91 -1.74 -3.60
N TYR A 440 -11.84 -2.60 -4.03
CA TYR A 440 -11.70 -4.06 -3.98
C TYR A 440 -10.55 -4.58 -4.87
N SER A 441 -10.04 -3.76 -5.79
CA SER A 441 -8.93 -4.12 -6.70
C SER A 441 -7.71 -4.66 -5.95
N TYR A 442 -7.40 -4.13 -4.77
CA TYR A 442 -6.27 -4.59 -3.97
C TYR A 442 -6.42 -6.05 -3.55
N ILE A 443 -7.51 -6.43 -2.87
CA ILE A 443 -7.71 -7.84 -2.43
C ILE A 443 -8.00 -8.77 -3.61
N TRP A 444 -8.58 -8.25 -4.69
CA TRP A 444 -8.82 -9.02 -5.90
C TRP A 444 -7.51 -9.39 -6.59
N SER A 445 -6.59 -8.44 -6.69
CA SER A 445 -5.23 -8.64 -7.21
C SER A 445 -4.39 -9.50 -6.27
N GLU A 446 -4.59 -9.36 -4.97
CA GLU A 446 -3.85 -10.12 -3.97
C GLU A 446 -4.13 -11.63 -4.02
N VAL A 447 -5.28 -12.05 -4.55
CA VAL A 447 -5.53 -13.46 -4.86
C VAL A 447 -4.51 -13.97 -5.88
N MET A 448 -4.31 -13.23 -6.98
CA MET A 448 -3.34 -13.58 -8.02
C MET A 448 -1.91 -13.50 -7.49
N ASP A 449 -1.58 -12.50 -6.67
CA ASP A 449 -0.28 -12.39 -6.01
C ASP A 449 -0.02 -13.58 -5.08
N ALA A 450 -0.89 -13.86 -4.11
CA ALA A 450 -0.66 -14.94 -3.14
C ALA A 450 -0.44 -16.29 -3.81
N ASP A 451 -1.21 -16.60 -4.84
CA ASP A 451 -1.08 -17.82 -5.64
C ASP A 451 0.17 -17.81 -6.54
N THR A 452 0.63 -16.62 -6.98
CA THR A 452 1.90 -16.48 -7.71
C THR A 452 3.12 -16.63 -6.80
N VAL A 453 3.06 -16.09 -5.58
CA VAL A 453 4.09 -16.29 -4.56
C VAL A 453 4.23 -17.77 -4.22
N GLU A 454 3.11 -18.49 -4.11
CA GLU A 454 3.12 -19.95 -3.97
C GLU A 454 3.81 -20.61 -5.17
N TRP A 455 3.43 -20.26 -6.41
CA TRP A 455 4.07 -20.78 -7.62
C TRP A 455 5.60 -20.58 -7.62
N PHE A 456 6.08 -19.38 -7.29
CA PHE A 456 7.52 -19.12 -7.21
C PHE A 456 8.21 -19.98 -6.15
N ARG A 457 7.58 -20.15 -4.98
CA ARG A 457 8.16 -20.90 -3.85
C ARG A 457 8.09 -22.42 -4.04
N THR A 458 7.25 -22.91 -4.95
CA THR A 458 6.99 -24.34 -5.14
C THR A 458 7.35 -24.80 -6.54
N ASP A 459 6.54 -24.45 -7.53
CA ASP A 459 6.64 -24.92 -8.91
C ASP A 459 7.90 -24.38 -9.62
N ALA A 460 8.31 -23.14 -9.34
CA ALA A 460 9.45 -22.49 -10.00
C ALA A 460 10.76 -22.59 -9.22
N ALA A 461 10.70 -22.99 -7.95
CA ALA A 461 11.86 -23.03 -7.08
C ALA A 461 12.82 -24.16 -7.49
N MET A 462 14.12 -23.84 -7.52
CA MET A 462 15.17 -24.80 -7.78
C MET A 462 15.91 -25.14 -6.48
N THR A 463 16.26 -26.42 -6.33
CA THR A 463 17.14 -26.87 -5.25
C THR A 463 18.59 -26.65 -5.68
N ARG A 464 19.35 -25.91 -4.87
CA ARG A 464 20.77 -25.62 -5.08
C ARG A 464 21.63 -26.83 -4.66
N GLU A 465 22.90 -26.82 -5.04
CA GLU A 465 23.85 -27.91 -4.72
C GLU A 465 24.02 -28.14 -3.21
N ASP A 466 23.85 -27.10 -2.39
CA ASP A 466 23.93 -27.17 -0.93
C ASP A 466 22.61 -27.63 -0.26
N GLY A 467 21.60 -27.98 -1.06
CA GLY A 467 20.29 -28.43 -0.60
C GLY A 467 19.32 -27.31 -0.23
N SER A 468 19.71 -26.04 -0.35
CA SER A 468 18.80 -24.90 -0.14
C SER A 468 17.90 -24.65 -1.36
N SER A 469 16.74 -24.04 -1.14
CA SER A 469 15.86 -23.56 -2.22
C SER A 469 16.23 -22.12 -2.57
N ASP A 470 16.24 -21.78 -3.86
CA ASP A 470 16.37 -20.39 -4.35
C ASP A 470 15.08 -19.56 -4.15
N GLY A 471 13.99 -20.21 -3.72
CA GLY A 471 12.68 -19.58 -3.54
C GLY A 471 12.06 -19.03 -4.83
N GLY A 472 12.47 -19.57 -5.98
CA GLY A 472 12.02 -19.12 -7.30
C GLY A 472 12.79 -17.92 -7.85
N LEU A 473 13.84 -17.45 -7.16
CA LEU A 473 14.68 -16.35 -7.62
C LEU A 473 15.69 -16.82 -8.69
N ASN A 474 15.19 -17.15 -9.88
CA ASN A 474 16.02 -17.59 -11.00
C ASN A 474 15.53 -17.06 -12.35
N ARG A 475 16.42 -17.10 -13.35
CA ARG A 475 16.17 -16.54 -14.68
C ARG A 475 15.03 -17.23 -15.43
N ASP A 476 14.87 -18.54 -15.28
CA ASP A 476 13.82 -19.29 -15.97
C ASP A 476 12.43 -18.88 -15.45
N ALA A 477 12.28 -18.76 -14.13
CA ALA A 477 11.06 -18.31 -13.49
C ALA A 477 10.72 -16.86 -13.86
N GLY A 478 11.71 -15.97 -13.80
CA GLY A 478 11.53 -14.56 -14.16
C GLY A 478 11.21 -14.36 -15.65
N GLU A 479 11.87 -15.09 -16.55
CA GLU A 479 11.58 -15.03 -17.99
C GLU A 479 10.18 -15.60 -18.32
N HIS A 480 9.76 -16.66 -17.64
CA HIS A 480 8.39 -17.16 -17.77
C HIS A 480 7.37 -16.11 -17.33
N PHE A 481 7.57 -15.49 -16.17
CA PHE A 481 6.68 -14.44 -15.66
C PHE A 481 6.68 -13.19 -16.56
N ARG A 482 7.86 -12.77 -17.04
CA ARG A 482 8.01 -11.69 -18.03
C ARG A 482 7.22 -11.99 -19.29
N ARG A 483 7.45 -13.12 -19.95
CA ARG A 483 6.87 -13.46 -21.26
C ARG A 483 5.36 -13.68 -21.22
N THR A 484 4.86 -14.27 -20.14
CA THR A 484 3.44 -14.66 -20.03
C THR A 484 2.58 -13.56 -19.42
N LEU A 485 3.17 -12.68 -18.60
CA LEU A 485 2.42 -11.70 -17.82
C LEU A 485 2.91 -10.27 -18.00
N LEU A 486 4.07 -9.90 -17.44
CA LEU A 486 4.52 -8.49 -17.40
C LEU A 486 4.70 -7.90 -18.81
N GLY A 487 5.24 -8.69 -19.74
CA GLY A 487 5.50 -8.27 -21.10
C GLY A 487 4.27 -8.12 -21.98
N ARG A 488 3.08 -8.54 -21.50
CA ARG A 488 1.86 -8.53 -22.30
C ARG A 488 1.08 -7.23 -22.21
N GLY A 489 1.24 -6.46 -21.12
CA GLY A 489 0.32 -5.37 -20.81
C GLY A 489 -1.13 -5.84 -20.97
N ASN A 490 -1.94 -5.08 -21.70
CA ASN A 490 -3.34 -5.40 -21.98
C ASN A 490 -3.57 -5.93 -23.41
N THR A 491 -2.56 -6.55 -24.02
CA THR A 491 -2.67 -7.13 -25.38
C THR A 491 -3.44 -8.46 -25.42
N ARG A 492 -3.63 -9.08 -24.26
CA ARG A 492 -4.40 -10.31 -24.02
C ARG A 492 -5.27 -10.08 -22.78
N ASP A 493 -6.43 -10.74 -22.70
CA ASP A 493 -7.26 -10.68 -21.50
C ASP A 493 -6.40 -11.03 -20.27
N PRO A 494 -6.38 -10.19 -19.21
CA PRO A 494 -5.46 -10.39 -18.10
C PRO A 494 -5.64 -11.74 -17.37
N LEU A 495 -6.86 -12.29 -17.33
CA LEU A 495 -7.09 -13.61 -16.73
C LEU A 495 -6.59 -14.73 -17.64
N GLU A 496 -6.64 -14.56 -18.96
CA GLU A 496 -5.97 -15.48 -19.89
C GLU A 496 -4.44 -15.40 -19.73
N SER A 497 -3.88 -14.20 -19.55
CA SER A 497 -2.45 -14.05 -19.23
C SER A 497 -2.07 -14.74 -17.92
N TYR A 498 -2.91 -14.62 -16.90
CA TYR A 498 -2.72 -15.34 -15.64
C TYR A 498 -2.78 -16.86 -15.84
N ARG A 499 -3.76 -17.39 -16.59
CA ARG A 499 -3.85 -18.83 -16.87
C ARG A 499 -2.65 -19.36 -17.64
N GLU A 500 -2.14 -18.61 -18.62
CA GLU A 500 -0.94 -18.98 -19.36
C GLU A 500 0.30 -19.04 -18.45
N PHE A 501 0.39 -18.09 -17.51
CA PHE A 501 1.45 -18.06 -16.52
C PHE A 501 1.33 -19.22 -15.52
N ARG A 502 0.18 -19.31 -14.83
CA ARG A 502 -0.05 -20.20 -13.69
C ARG A 502 -0.37 -21.64 -14.09
N GLY A 503 -0.88 -21.84 -15.30
CA GLY A 503 -1.42 -23.11 -15.80
C GLY A 503 -2.88 -23.39 -15.40
N ARG A 504 -3.49 -22.52 -14.59
CA ARG A 504 -4.88 -22.60 -14.09
C ARG A 504 -5.41 -21.22 -13.71
N ASP A 505 -6.69 -21.15 -13.37
CA ASP A 505 -7.28 -19.97 -12.73
C ASP A 505 -6.65 -19.71 -11.35
N ALA A 506 -6.71 -18.45 -10.90
CA ALA A 506 -6.21 -18.05 -9.59
C ALA A 506 -7.05 -18.67 -8.46
N GLU A 507 -6.37 -19.25 -7.48
CA GLU A 507 -7.01 -19.87 -6.31
C GLU A 507 -6.90 -18.97 -5.08
N ILE A 508 -7.97 -18.90 -4.29
CA ILE A 508 -8.03 -18.00 -3.11
C ILE A 508 -7.29 -18.56 -1.88
N GLY A 509 -7.01 -19.87 -1.84
CA GLY A 509 -6.41 -20.55 -0.67
C GLY A 509 -5.14 -19.88 -0.16
N PRO A 510 -4.13 -19.59 -1.02
CA PRO A 510 -2.90 -18.92 -0.61
C PRO A 510 -3.14 -17.55 0.05
N LEU A 511 -4.14 -16.78 -0.41
CA LEU A 511 -4.51 -15.51 0.21
C LEU A 511 -5.11 -15.72 1.60
N LEU A 512 -5.96 -16.74 1.77
CA LEU A 512 -6.56 -17.06 3.07
C LEU A 512 -5.47 -17.38 4.09
N VAL A 513 -4.49 -18.22 3.73
CA VAL A 513 -3.35 -18.54 4.61
C VAL A 513 -2.53 -17.28 4.92
N ARG A 514 -2.20 -16.47 3.90
CA ARG A 514 -1.41 -15.23 4.08
C ARG A 514 -2.08 -14.26 5.07
N ARG A 515 -3.40 -14.14 5.01
CA ARG A 515 -4.19 -13.24 5.88
C ARG A 515 -4.76 -13.92 7.13
N GLY A 516 -4.45 -15.20 7.36
CA GLY A 516 -4.97 -15.99 8.48
C GLY A 516 -6.50 -16.12 8.49
N LEU A 517 -7.12 -16.24 7.32
CA LEU A 517 -8.58 -16.27 7.12
C LEU A 517 -9.13 -17.68 6.84
N ASP A 518 -8.30 -18.71 6.93
CA ASP A 518 -8.63 -20.12 6.63
C ASP A 518 -9.52 -20.83 7.67
#